data_AF-K9V0N9-F1
#
_entry.id   AF-K9V0N9-F1
#
_cell.length_a   1.000
_cell.length_b   1.000
_cell.length_c   1.000
_cell.angle_alpha   90.00
_cell.angle_beta   90.00
_cell.angle_gamma   90.00
#
_symmetry.space_group_name_H-M   'P 1'
#
loop_
_entity.id
_entity.type
_entity.pdbx_description
1 polymer ?
#
loop_
_entity_poly.entity_id
_entity_poly.type
_entity_poly.pdbx_seq_one_letter_code
_entity_poly.pdbx_strand_id
1 'polypeptide(L)'
;MNATAPFSLAYSFDYDRFTKPDLQAKAKSTLGNFFGFVRQTFDGLIEIGRSLQDFYFDCLAFCPNGKKVFSEWLASPDFGASRYIASSAMDIYAWFDKLPVRSQKLIRQNVQNWSVSALRQLTKVSHDLVKELVLEGKKTAAQVKHEGGSERAREKEEKQASSEEISRTPSVPTPELARGMRIVVKEENTGWNGHSGIIMSKREDDFWVLLDHTVSQGMEIKHLLKTHQIQLEAQQSVTKPASKELFTDAQVEQKITDALAQREREKAESEQGRFVEIRDAALQAAKREIQAAQEYANALEQAKHKLIEQLASKDLEVRSLHVLQTRNQQLEQRVAELEKALENSSANNWGNTFNNQAAKAVNSELEKTIQPLMSEVERLQNLVRSQQQELAQIQTSDTPEGSGYRQRSASDAVLAEFGEIGERFGWSGWSRRGYRAASGMLSTGISAIAAFIADLKQSSPSYQQQEITF
;
A
#
# COMPACT_ATOMS: atom_id res chain seq x y z
N MET A 1 -11.78 -5.12 -18.28
CA MET A 1 -10.70 -5.21 -17.26
C MET A 1 -10.67 -3.87 -16.55
N ASN A 2 -11.35 -3.76 -15.41
CA ASN A 2 -11.37 -2.52 -14.62
C ASN A 2 -10.28 -2.64 -13.56
N ALA A 3 -9.23 -1.83 -13.69
CA ALA A 3 -8.16 -1.73 -12.70
C ALA A 3 -8.71 -0.97 -11.49
N THR A 4 -9.08 -1.72 -10.44
CA THR A 4 -9.37 -1.19 -9.12
C THR A 4 -8.10 -0.54 -8.57
N ALA A 5 -8.16 0.74 -8.17
CA ALA A 5 -7.02 1.47 -7.63
C ALA A 5 -6.36 0.70 -6.46
N PRO A 6 -5.02 0.73 -6.33
CA PRO A 6 -4.33 -0.04 -5.30
C PRO A 6 -4.67 0.52 -3.92
N PHE A 7 -5.28 -0.31 -3.07
CA PHE A 7 -5.36 -0.04 -1.64
C PHE A 7 -3.93 0.13 -1.11
N SER A 8 -3.58 1.33 -0.62
CA SER A 8 -2.30 1.55 0.05
C SER A 8 -2.30 0.82 1.38
N LEU A 9 -1.82 -0.42 1.37
CA LEU A 9 -1.69 -1.25 2.57
C LEU A 9 -0.51 -0.74 3.41
N ALA A 10 -0.81 -0.26 4.61
CA ALA A 10 0.20 0.02 5.61
C ALA A 10 0.62 -1.31 6.26
N TYR A 11 1.88 -1.70 6.03
CA TYR A 11 2.46 -2.91 6.61
C TYR A 11 3.03 -2.59 7.99
N SER A 12 2.47 -3.20 9.02
CA SER A 12 2.88 -3.08 10.43
C SER A 12 3.57 -4.34 10.95
N PHE A 13 3.38 -5.48 10.29
CA PHE A 13 4.11 -6.71 10.60
C PHE A 13 5.57 -6.61 10.12
N ASP A 14 6.48 -7.20 10.88
CA ASP A 14 7.88 -7.35 10.48
C ASP A 14 8.01 -8.49 9.45
N TYR A 15 8.00 -8.14 8.16
CA TYR A 15 8.08 -9.12 7.07
C TYR A 15 9.45 -9.78 6.96
N ASP A 16 10.51 -9.24 7.58
CA ASP A 16 11.85 -9.87 7.56
C ASP A 16 11.89 -11.17 8.35
N ARG A 17 10.85 -11.43 9.16
CA ARG A 17 10.62 -12.71 9.83
C ARG A 17 10.28 -13.84 8.87
N PHE A 18 9.87 -13.53 7.63
CA PHE A 18 9.85 -14.51 6.56
C PHE A 18 11.24 -14.60 5.94
N THR A 19 11.94 -15.70 6.23
CA THR A 19 13.38 -15.90 5.95
C THR A 19 13.74 -15.79 4.47
N LYS A 20 12.79 -16.02 3.56
CA LYS A 20 12.99 -15.91 2.10
C LYS A 20 12.30 -14.67 1.55
N PRO A 21 12.95 -13.88 0.66
CA PRO A 21 12.33 -12.75 -0.04
C PRO A 21 11.03 -13.13 -0.77
N ASP A 22 10.99 -14.33 -1.37
CA ASP A 22 9.81 -14.84 -2.08
C ASP A 22 8.60 -15.00 -1.14
N LEU A 23 8.83 -15.41 0.11
CA LEU A 23 7.76 -15.53 1.11
C LEU A 23 7.27 -14.17 1.58
N GLN A 24 8.15 -13.17 1.66
CA GLN A 24 7.74 -11.80 1.94
C GLN A 24 6.84 -11.25 0.83
N ALA A 25 7.25 -11.43 -0.43
CA ALA A 25 6.46 -11.04 -1.58
C ALA A 25 5.12 -11.78 -1.62
N LYS A 26 5.13 -13.09 -1.36
CA LYS A 26 3.91 -13.91 -1.29
C LYS A 26 3.00 -13.49 -0.14
N ALA A 27 3.53 -13.15 1.03
CA ALA A 27 2.76 -12.62 2.16
C ALA A 27 2.05 -11.31 1.79
N LYS A 28 2.80 -10.34 1.23
CA LYS A 28 2.25 -9.05 0.80
C LYS A 28 1.20 -9.21 -0.31
N SER A 29 1.46 -10.07 -1.29
CA SER A 29 0.49 -10.38 -2.35
C SER A 29 -0.76 -11.08 -1.81
N THR A 30 -0.61 -12.04 -0.90
CA THR A 30 -1.74 -12.73 -0.26
C THR A 30 -2.60 -11.77 0.55
N LEU A 31 -1.99 -10.81 1.25
CA LEU A 31 -2.69 -9.74 1.95
C LEU A 31 -3.41 -8.79 0.98
N GLY A 32 -2.75 -8.39 -0.12
CA GLY A 32 -3.36 -7.58 -1.18
C GLY A 32 -4.60 -8.24 -1.79
N ASN A 33 -4.47 -9.52 -2.14
CA ASN A 33 -5.56 -10.33 -2.68
C ASN A 33 -6.69 -10.48 -1.65
N PHE A 34 -6.37 -10.72 -0.38
CA PHE A 34 -7.35 -10.77 0.69
C PHE A 34 -8.26 -9.53 0.70
N PHE A 35 -7.70 -8.32 0.70
CA PHE A 35 -8.51 -7.10 0.68
C PHE A 35 -9.27 -6.86 -0.63
N GLY A 36 -8.74 -7.35 -1.75
CA GLY A 36 -9.43 -7.31 -3.05
C GLY A 36 -10.71 -8.16 -3.10
N PHE A 37 -10.71 -9.32 -2.44
CA PHE A 37 -11.76 -10.33 -2.59
C PHE A 37 -12.73 -10.49 -1.40
N VAL A 38 -12.37 -10.01 -0.19
CA VAL A 38 -13.11 -10.24 1.08
C VAL A 38 -14.59 -9.79 1.09
N ARG A 39 -15.10 -9.12 0.05
CA ARG A 39 -16.42 -8.49 0.08
C ARG A 39 -17.48 -9.00 -0.89
N GLN A 40 -17.22 -9.97 -1.77
CA GLN A 40 -18.13 -10.18 -2.91
C GLN A 40 -18.82 -11.54 -3.00
N THR A 41 -18.16 -12.67 -2.70
CA THR A 41 -18.77 -14.00 -2.93
C THR A 41 -18.20 -15.11 -2.04
N PHE A 42 -18.92 -16.24 -1.96
CA PHE A 42 -18.41 -17.48 -1.36
C PHE A 42 -17.17 -17.99 -2.11
N ASP A 43 -17.17 -17.93 -3.44
CA ASP A 43 -16.00 -18.38 -4.23
C ASP A 43 -14.76 -17.53 -3.94
N GLY A 44 -14.91 -16.21 -3.79
CA GLY A 44 -13.81 -15.34 -3.36
C GLY A 44 -13.29 -15.72 -1.97
N LEU A 45 -14.19 -16.09 -1.04
CA LEU A 45 -13.80 -16.56 0.29
C LEU A 45 -13.01 -17.89 0.22
N ILE A 46 -13.41 -18.80 -0.66
CA ILE A 46 -12.71 -20.07 -0.88
C ILE A 46 -11.32 -19.85 -1.51
N GLU A 47 -11.20 -18.95 -2.49
CA GLU A 47 -9.91 -18.62 -3.11
C GLU A 47 -8.94 -17.96 -2.13
N ILE A 48 -9.45 -17.08 -1.26
CA ILE A 48 -8.69 -16.50 -0.16
C ILE A 48 -8.24 -17.59 0.82
N GLY A 49 -9.16 -18.46 1.24
CA GLY A 49 -8.87 -19.55 2.17
C GLY A 49 -7.77 -20.47 1.64
N ARG A 50 -7.85 -20.84 0.36
CA ARG A 50 -6.81 -21.60 -0.35
C ARG A 50 -5.48 -20.85 -0.38
N SER A 51 -5.48 -19.58 -0.76
CA SER A 51 -4.24 -18.79 -0.86
C SER A 51 -3.54 -18.65 0.50
N LEU A 52 -4.31 -18.44 1.58
CA LEU A 52 -3.80 -18.40 2.95
C LEU A 52 -3.26 -19.76 3.40
N GLN A 53 -3.93 -20.85 3.01
CA GLN A 53 -3.51 -22.22 3.32
C GLN A 53 -2.22 -22.60 2.58
N ASP A 54 -2.11 -22.27 1.30
CA ASP A 54 -0.90 -22.47 0.50
C ASP A 54 0.27 -21.69 1.10
N PHE A 55 0.04 -20.43 1.49
CA PHE A 55 1.06 -19.62 2.14
C PHE A 55 1.46 -20.17 3.51
N TYR A 56 0.51 -20.71 4.28
CA TYR A 56 0.80 -21.42 5.53
C TYR A 56 1.71 -22.63 5.29
N PHE A 57 1.43 -23.44 4.28
CA PHE A 57 2.29 -24.59 3.93
C PHE A 57 3.68 -24.17 3.49
N ASP A 58 3.80 -23.08 2.72
CA ASP A 58 5.11 -22.53 2.37
C ASP A 58 5.88 -22.04 3.60
N CYS A 59 5.20 -21.40 4.56
CA CYS A 59 5.81 -21.01 5.82
C CYS A 59 6.33 -22.23 6.58
N LEU A 60 5.56 -23.32 6.63
CA LEU A 60 6.00 -24.57 7.27
C LEU A 60 7.21 -25.19 6.57
N ALA A 61 7.27 -25.13 5.24
CA ALA A 61 8.34 -25.73 4.45
C ALA A 61 9.64 -24.93 4.48
N PHE A 62 9.56 -23.60 4.58
CA PHE A 62 10.69 -22.72 4.25
C PHE A 62 11.08 -21.72 5.34
N CYS A 63 10.33 -21.60 6.45
CA CYS A 63 10.67 -20.74 7.59
C CYS A 63 10.95 -21.55 8.87
N PRO A 64 12.04 -21.28 9.59
CA PRO A 64 12.22 -21.71 10.97
C PRO A 64 11.06 -21.15 11.82
N ASN A 65 10.36 -22.01 12.56
CA ASN A 65 9.14 -21.64 13.30
C ASN A 65 8.00 -21.09 12.42
N GLY A 66 7.89 -21.54 11.16
CA GLY A 66 6.89 -21.04 10.21
C GLY A 66 5.45 -21.01 10.73
N LYS A 67 5.04 -22.00 11.53
CA LYS A 67 3.72 -22.01 12.18
C LYS A 67 3.50 -20.79 13.08
N LYS A 68 4.50 -20.42 13.88
CA LYS A 68 4.46 -19.28 14.80
C LYS A 68 4.47 -17.97 14.02
N VAL A 69 5.39 -17.85 13.05
CA VAL A 69 5.51 -16.65 12.21
C VAL A 69 4.22 -16.38 11.44
N PHE A 70 3.63 -17.40 10.81
CA PHE A 70 2.35 -17.26 10.12
C PHE A 70 1.21 -16.86 11.07
N SER A 71 1.15 -17.48 12.25
CA SER A 71 0.10 -17.18 13.24
C SER A 71 0.19 -15.74 13.75
N GLU A 72 1.41 -15.23 13.96
CA GLU A 72 1.66 -13.85 14.37
C GLU A 72 1.39 -12.86 13.23
N TRP A 73 1.71 -13.22 11.98
CA TRP A 73 1.35 -12.45 10.80
C TRP A 73 -0.18 -12.34 10.63
N LEU A 74 -0.89 -13.46 10.76
CA LEU A 74 -2.36 -13.48 10.70
C LEU A 74 -2.98 -12.68 11.87
N ALA A 75 -2.32 -12.69 13.04
CA ALA A 75 -2.73 -11.91 14.21
C ALA A 75 -2.30 -10.43 14.15
N SER A 76 -1.51 -10.02 13.15
CA SER A 76 -0.99 -8.67 13.06
C SER A 76 -2.08 -7.62 12.80
N PRO A 77 -1.78 -6.33 13.00
CA PRO A 77 -2.67 -5.23 12.62
C PRO A 77 -2.89 -5.10 11.09
N ASP A 78 -2.07 -5.75 10.26
CA ASP A 78 -2.17 -5.68 8.78
C ASP A 78 -3.53 -6.17 8.26
N PHE A 79 -4.15 -7.14 8.94
CA PHE A 79 -5.49 -7.63 8.63
C PHE A 79 -6.62 -6.76 9.21
N GLY A 80 -6.28 -5.82 10.10
CA GLY A 80 -7.22 -4.91 10.77
C GLY A 80 -8.41 -5.64 11.41
N ALA A 81 -9.61 -5.07 11.26
CA ALA A 81 -10.86 -5.66 11.72
C ALA A 81 -11.26 -6.95 10.96
N SER A 82 -10.59 -7.25 9.85
CA SER A 82 -10.91 -8.40 8.99
C SER A 82 -10.14 -9.67 9.37
N ARG A 83 -9.35 -9.66 10.45
CA ARG A 83 -8.64 -10.83 10.98
C ARG A 83 -9.54 -12.07 11.12
N TYR A 84 -10.74 -11.88 11.67
CA TYR A 84 -11.67 -12.99 11.86
C TYR A 84 -12.09 -13.62 10.52
N ILE A 85 -12.16 -12.82 9.44
CA ILE A 85 -12.52 -13.29 8.10
C ILE A 85 -11.39 -14.16 7.54
N ALA A 86 -10.14 -13.75 7.71
CA ALA A 86 -8.99 -14.52 7.24
C ALA A 86 -8.93 -15.90 7.90
N SER A 87 -9.07 -15.97 9.24
CA SER A 87 -9.15 -17.25 9.95
C SER A 87 -10.36 -18.08 9.52
N SER A 88 -11.52 -17.44 9.37
CA SER A 88 -12.75 -18.14 8.94
C SER A 88 -12.63 -18.68 7.51
N ALA A 89 -11.97 -17.96 6.60
CA ALA A 89 -11.77 -18.38 5.22
C ALA A 89 -10.93 -19.66 5.14
N MET A 90 -9.86 -19.76 5.94
CA MET A 90 -9.06 -20.99 6.04
C MET A 90 -9.90 -22.16 6.57
N ASP A 91 -10.66 -21.95 7.65
CA ASP A 91 -11.53 -22.98 8.23
C ASP A 91 -12.58 -23.47 7.22
N ILE A 92 -13.22 -22.53 6.52
CA ILE A 92 -14.26 -22.81 5.52
C ILE A 92 -13.67 -23.53 4.31
N TYR A 93 -12.50 -23.13 3.83
CA TYR A 93 -11.82 -23.81 2.74
C TYR A 93 -11.45 -25.25 3.13
N ALA A 94 -10.80 -25.44 4.28
CA ALA A 94 -10.40 -26.76 4.75
C ALA A 94 -11.59 -27.72 4.99
N TRP A 95 -12.75 -27.18 5.34
CA TRP A 95 -14.00 -27.94 5.40
C TRP A 95 -14.54 -28.24 3.99
N PHE A 96 -14.64 -27.22 3.14
CA PHE A 96 -15.22 -27.34 1.80
C PHE A 96 -14.46 -28.31 0.91
N ASP A 97 -13.13 -28.29 0.96
CA ASP A 97 -12.25 -29.16 0.18
C ASP A 97 -12.45 -30.66 0.50
N LYS A 98 -12.86 -30.97 1.73
CA LYS A 98 -13.15 -32.35 2.18
C LYS A 98 -14.54 -32.84 1.77
N LEU A 99 -15.41 -31.97 1.27
CA LEU A 99 -16.76 -32.36 0.89
C LEU A 99 -16.77 -33.09 -0.45
N PRO A 100 -17.73 -34.03 -0.66
CA PRO A 100 -17.95 -34.63 -1.96
C PRO A 100 -18.24 -33.56 -3.03
N VAL A 101 -17.76 -33.77 -4.26
CA VAL A 101 -17.91 -32.84 -5.40
C VAL A 101 -19.37 -32.42 -5.62
N ARG A 102 -20.33 -33.32 -5.39
CA ARG A 102 -21.77 -33.02 -5.51
C ARG A 102 -22.21 -31.96 -4.49
N SER A 103 -21.76 -32.07 -3.24
CA SER A 103 -22.07 -31.12 -2.17
C SER A 103 -21.36 -29.79 -2.38
N GLN A 104 -20.12 -29.82 -2.86
CA GLN A 104 -19.38 -28.61 -3.23
C GLN A 104 -20.13 -27.78 -4.28
N LYS A 105 -20.65 -28.43 -5.33
CA LYS A 105 -21.47 -27.77 -6.37
C LYS A 105 -22.76 -27.16 -5.78
N LEU A 106 -23.46 -27.92 -4.93
CA LEU A 106 -24.70 -27.46 -4.30
C LEU A 106 -24.46 -26.22 -3.43
N ILE A 107 -23.42 -26.25 -2.60
CA ILE A 107 -23.05 -25.13 -1.73
C ILE A 107 -22.70 -23.91 -2.58
N ARG A 108 -21.81 -24.06 -3.58
CA ARG A 108 -21.45 -22.94 -4.49
C ARG A 108 -22.64 -22.32 -5.19
N GLN A 109 -23.70 -23.07 -5.51
CA GLN A 109 -24.86 -22.48 -6.19
C GLN A 109 -25.72 -21.61 -5.26
N ASN A 110 -25.77 -21.95 -3.97
CA ASN A 110 -26.80 -21.43 -3.07
C ASN A 110 -26.25 -20.49 -1.97
N VAL A 111 -24.95 -20.55 -1.67
CA VAL A 111 -24.37 -19.78 -0.54
C VAL A 111 -23.53 -18.56 -0.93
N GLN A 112 -23.51 -18.18 -2.22
CA GLN A 112 -22.65 -17.10 -2.74
C GLN A 112 -22.73 -15.80 -1.96
N ASN A 113 -23.92 -15.44 -1.47
CA ASN A 113 -24.21 -14.18 -0.79
C ASN A 113 -24.45 -14.35 0.72
N TRP A 114 -24.05 -15.47 1.31
CA TRP A 114 -24.17 -15.72 2.75
C TRP A 114 -23.08 -14.95 3.52
N SER A 115 -23.35 -14.62 4.78
CA SER A 115 -22.35 -13.98 5.62
C SER A 115 -21.28 -14.99 6.07
N VAL A 116 -20.03 -14.52 6.23
CA VAL A 116 -18.91 -15.35 6.72
C VAL A 116 -19.26 -16.04 8.04
N SER A 117 -19.96 -15.35 8.93
CA SER A 117 -20.42 -15.94 10.20
C SER A 117 -21.41 -17.08 10.01
N ALA A 118 -22.32 -17.01 9.04
CA ALA A 118 -23.26 -18.09 8.74
C ALA A 118 -22.54 -19.29 8.11
N LEU A 119 -21.66 -19.03 7.14
CA LEU A 119 -20.82 -20.04 6.50
C LEU A 119 -19.93 -20.77 7.53
N ARG A 120 -19.39 -20.05 8.50
CA ARG A 120 -18.61 -20.65 9.60
C ARG A 120 -19.43 -21.51 10.54
N GLN A 121 -20.75 -21.27 10.68
CA GLN A 121 -21.59 -22.21 11.41
C GLN A 121 -21.93 -23.43 10.55
N LEU A 122 -22.05 -23.26 9.23
CA LEU A 122 -22.30 -24.35 8.28
C LEU A 122 -21.20 -25.44 8.36
N THR A 123 -19.96 -25.06 8.63
CA THR A 123 -18.85 -26.02 8.82
C THR A 123 -18.99 -26.93 10.05
N LYS A 124 -19.92 -26.61 10.96
CA LYS A 124 -20.13 -27.35 12.23
C LYS A 124 -21.34 -28.28 12.20
N VAL A 125 -22.12 -28.23 11.12
CA VAL A 125 -23.36 -28.99 10.96
C VAL A 125 -23.07 -30.30 10.25
N SER A 126 -23.94 -31.31 10.41
CA SER A 126 -23.79 -32.58 9.71
C SER A 126 -23.88 -32.38 8.19
N HIS A 127 -23.30 -33.29 7.42
CA HIS A 127 -23.30 -33.19 5.96
C HIS A 127 -24.72 -33.24 5.36
N ASP A 128 -25.65 -33.94 6.00
CA ASP A 128 -27.02 -34.06 5.50
C ASP A 128 -27.84 -32.82 5.83
N LEU A 129 -27.69 -32.27 7.03
CA LEU A 129 -28.31 -31.00 7.39
C LEU A 129 -27.74 -29.82 6.59
N VAL A 130 -26.47 -29.86 6.17
CA VAL A 130 -25.91 -28.87 5.24
C VAL A 130 -26.67 -28.84 3.92
N LYS A 131 -27.09 -29.99 3.36
CA LYS A 131 -27.84 -30.01 2.10
C LYS A 131 -29.20 -29.35 2.26
N GLU A 132 -29.90 -29.66 3.36
CA GLU A 132 -31.22 -29.09 3.67
C GLU A 132 -31.12 -27.58 3.87
N LEU A 133 -30.21 -27.14 4.75
CA LEU A 133 -29.97 -25.73 5.05
C LEU A 133 -29.64 -24.88 3.82
N VAL A 134 -28.87 -25.46 2.89
CA VAL A 134 -28.42 -24.77 1.68
C VAL A 134 -29.56 -24.67 0.65
N LEU A 135 -30.47 -25.64 0.60
CA LEU A 135 -31.64 -25.63 -0.29
C LEU A 135 -32.74 -24.67 0.17
N GLU A 136 -32.89 -24.46 1.48
CA GLU A 136 -33.88 -23.55 2.05
C GLU A 136 -33.57 -22.05 1.84
N GLY A 137 -32.43 -21.73 1.23
CA GLY A 137 -32.02 -20.37 0.90
C GLY A 137 -31.25 -19.67 2.02
N LYS A 138 -31.10 -18.35 1.92
CA LYS A 138 -30.16 -17.59 2.77
C LYS A 138 -30.56 -17.62 4.26
N LYS A 139 -29.72 -18.27 5.09
CA LYS A 139 -29.88 -18.35 6.54
C LYS A 139 -28.87 -17.45 7.27
N THR A 140 -29.28 -16.96 8.44
CA THR A 140 -28.40 -16.23 9.36
C THR A 140 -27.58 -17.21 10.21
N ALA A 141 -26.47 -16.75 10.79
CA ALA A 141 -25.63 -17.58 11.66
C ALA A 141 -26.38 -18.15 12.88
N ALA A 142 -27.35 -17.41 13.41
CA ALA A 142 -28.19 -17.86 14.52
C ALA A 142 -29.12 -19.00 14.10
N GLN A 143 -29.73 -18.90 12.92
CA GLN A 143 -30.60 -19.94 12.37
C GLN A 143 -29.82 -21.24 12.12
N VAL A 144 -28.67 -21.15 11.44
CA VAL A 144 -27.79 -22.32 11.19
C VAL A 144 -27.36 -22.98 12.50
N LYS A 145 -27.03 -22.19 13.53
CA LYS A 145 -26.64 -22.69 14.84
C LYS A 145 -27.79 -23.39 15.58
N HIS A 146 -29.00 -22.83 15.49
CA HIS A 146 -30.18 -23.41 16.14
C HIS A 146 -30.55 -24.76 15.53
N GLU A 147 -30.59 -24.84 14.20
CA GLU A 147 -30.92 -26.06 13.47
C GLU A 147 -29.86 -27.16 13.72
N GLY A 148 -28.57 -26.82 13.70
CA GLY A 148 -27.49 -27.76 14.05
C GLY A 148 -27.44 -28.16 15.54
N GLY A 149 -27.96 -27.33 16.44
CA GLY A 149 -28.09 -27.66 17.86
C GLY A 149 -29.20 -28.68 18.12
N SER A 150 -30.32 -28.55 17.39
CA SER A 150 -31.46 -29.48 17.45
C SER A 150 -31.08 -30.88 16.96
N GLU A 151 -30.32 -30.99 15.87
CA GLU A 151 -29.83 -32.26 15.33
C GLU A 151 -28.91 -32.99 16.33
N ARG A 152 -27.94 -32.27 16.92
CA ARG A 152 -27.03 -32.87 17.93
C ARG A 152 -27.73 -33.30 19.22
N ALA A 153 -28.88 -32.70 19.54
CA ALA A 153 -29.71 -33.14 20.67
C ALA A 153 -30.45 -34.44 20.32
N ARG A 154 -31.02 -34.54 19.10
CA ARG A 154 -31.68 -35.75 18.59
C ARG A 154 -30.73 -36.94 18.44
N GLU A 155 -29.52 -36.73 17.91
CA GLU A 155 -28.51 -37.79 17.79
C GLU A 155 -28.02 -38.34 19.14
N LYS A 156 -28.08 -37.51 20.21
CA LYS A 156 -27.71 -37.94 21.57
C LYS A 156 -28.83 -38.75 22.23
N GLU A 157 -30.09 -38.44 21.94
CA GLU A 157 -31.24 -39.22 22.45
C GLU A 157 -31.37 -40.58 21.72
N GLU A 158 -31.09 -40.65 20.41
CA GLU A 158 -31.13 -41.92 19.66
C GLU A 158 -30.01 -42.89 20.03
N LYS A 159 -28.81 -42.42 20.38
CA LYS A 159 -27.70 -43.31 20.80
C LYS A 159 -27.85 -43.91 22.19
N GLN A 160 -28.79 -43.42 23.00
CA GLN A 160 -29.03 -43.93 24.35
C GLN A 160 -30.17 -44.96 24.40
N ALA A 161 -30.90 -45.17 23.30
CA ALA A 161 -32.06 -46.06 23.22
C ALA A 161 -31.79 -47.42 22.55
N SER A 162 -30.60 -47.68 22.00
CA SER A 162 -30.31 -48.92 21.26
C SER A 162 -29.28 -49.82 21.94
N SER A 163 -29.57 -50.33 23.14
CA SER A 163 -28.86 -51.48 23.72
C SER A 163 -29.68 -52.09 24.86
N GLU A 164 -30.74 -52.82 24.54
CA GLU A 164 -31.23 -53.93 25.38
C GLU A 164 -32.36 -54.69 24.66
N GLU A 165 -32.02 -55.79 23.97
CA GLU A 165 -32.97 -56.88 23.74
C GLU A 165 -32.32 -58.27 23.89
N ILE A 166 -32.78 -58.95 24.95
CA ILE A 166 -33.32 -60.31 25.01
C ILE A 166 -32.39 -61.52 24.75
N SER A 167 -32.27 -62.36 25.80
CA SER A 167 -32.40 -63.82 25.68
C SER A 167 -32.99 -64.45 26.95
N ARG A 168 -34.10 -65.21 26.77
CA ARG A 168 -34.79 -66.12 27.72
C ARG A 168 -33.95 -67.41 27.86
N THR A 169 -33.94 -68.27 28.90
CA THR A 169 -35.01 -68.98 29.67
C THR A 169 -34.32 -69.82 30.80
N PRO A 170 -34.99 -70.63 31.67
CA PRO A 170 -34.97 -70.49 33.14
C PRO A 170 -34.23 -71.60 33.92
N SER A 171 -33.73 -71.27 35.12
CA SER A 171 -33.62 -72.23 36.24
C SER A 171 -33.57 -71.46 37.57
N VAL A 172 -34.32 -71.92 38.58
CA VAL A 172 -34.47 -71.34 39.93
C VAL A 172 -34.63 -72.52 40.91
N PRO A 173 -34.24 -72.44 42.21
CA PRO A 173 -33.52 -71.37 42.92
C PRO A 173 -32.29 -71.86 43.71
N THR A 174 -31.30 -70.98 43.82
CA THR A 174 -30.74 -70.59 45.13
C THR A 174 -30.96 -69.07 45.21
N PRO A 175 -31.51 -68.49 46.29
CA PRO A 175 -31.90 -67.07 46.30
C PRO A 175 -30.64 -66.18 46.31
N GLU A 176 -30.12 -65.86 45.14
CA GLU A 176 -29.08 -64.84 44.97
C GLU A 176 -29.72 -63.45 45.08
N LEU A 177 -29.24 -62.68 46.04
CA LEU A 177 -29.61 -61.28 46.24
C LEU A 177 -29.21 -60.47 44.99
N ALA A 178 -30.20 -59.84 44.35
CA ALA A 178 -30.05 -59.10 43.10
C ALA A 178 -30.35 -57.60 43.27
N ARG A 179 -29.85 -56.80 42.33
CA ARG A 179 -30.16 -55.37 42.23
C ARG A 179 -31.68 -55.16 42.12
N GLY A 180 -32.22 -54.22 42.90
CA GLY A 180 -33.66 -53.92 42.97
C GLY A 180 -34.44 -54.73 44.01
N MET A 181 -33.84 -55.72 44.67
CA MET A 181 -34.51 -56.46 45.76
C MET A 181 -34.61 -55.64 47.04
N ARG A 182 -35.74 -55.80 47.75
CA ARG A 182 -35.92 -55.26 49.11
C ARG A 182 -35.28 -56.16 50.14
N ILE A 183 -34.52 -55.54 51.04
CA ILE A 183 -33.84 -56.21 52.13
C ILE A 183 -34.14 -55.51 53.45
N VAL A 184 -33.95 -56.24 54.53
CA VAL A 184 -33.89 -55.75 55.89
C VAL A 184 -32.47 -55.97 56.39
N VAL A 185 -31.87 -54.94 56.97
CA VAL A 185 -30.52 -55.01 57.55
C VAL A 185 -30.56 -55.85 58.83
N LYS A 186 -29.65 -56.82 58.94
CA LYS A 186 -29.43 -57.66 60.13
C LYS A 186 -27.96 -57.60 60.54
N GLU A 187 -27.68 -57.78 61.83
CA GLU A 187 -26.32 -57.95 62.35
C GLU A 187 -25.29 -56.90 61.87
N GLU A 188 -25.71 -55.63 61.80
CA GLU A 188 -24.83 -54.49 61.56
C GLU A 188 -24.56 -53.73 62.87
N ASN A 189 -23.28 -53.38 63.10
CA ASN A 189 -22.82 -52.69 64.32
C ASN A 189 -23.08 -51.17 64.32
N THR A 190 -23.70 -50.63 63.27
CA THR A 190 -23.88 -49.19 63.02
C THR A 190 -25.28 -48.67 63.37
N GLY A 191 -26.16 -49.53 63.90
CA GLY A 191 -27.50 -49.15 64.37
C GLY A 191 -28.63 -49.25 63.33
N TRP A 192 -28.34 -49.70 62.10
CA TRP A 192 -29.35 -49.84 61.04
C TRP A 192 -30.14 -51.15 61.09
N ASN A 193 -29.92 -52.00 62.09
CA ASN A 193 -30.64 -53.27 62.26
C ASN A 193 -32.16 -53.07 62.22
N GLY A 194 -32.84 -53.84 61.38
CA GLY A 194 -34.30 -53.76 61.19
C GLY A 194 -34.78 -52.71 60.19
N HIS A 195 -33.90 -51.89 59.61
CA HIS A 195 -34.29 -50.94 58.57
C HIS A 195 -34.41 -51.63 57.22
N SER A 196 -35.46 -51.29 56.47
CA SER A 196 -35.68 -51.75 55.10
C SER A 196 -34.98 -50.84 54.08
N GLY A 197 -34.57 -51.43 52.97
CA GLY A 197 -33.96 -50.70 51.86
C GLY A 197 -33.91 -51.52 50.58
N ILE A 198 -33.39 -50.91 49.52
CA ILE A 198 -33.29 -51.50 48.18
C ILE A 198 -31.83 -51.65 47.79
N ILE A 199 -31.46 -52.82 47.25
CA ILE A 199 -30.12 -53.06 46.70
C ILE A 199 -29.95 -52.24 45.41
N MET A 200 -29.02 -51.28 45.41
CA MET A 200 -28.72 -50.42 44.27
C MET A 200 -27.67 -51.00 43.34
N SER A 201 -26.68 -51.72 43.88
CA SER A 201 -25.63 -52.41 43.12
C SER A 201 -24.89 -53.42 43.98
N LYS A 202 -24.35 -54.48 43.35
CA LYS A 202 -23.52 -55.52 43.99
C LYS A 202 -22.09 -55.42 43.46
N ARG A 203 -21.09 -55.55 44.32
CA ARG A 203 -19.69 -55.73 43.94
C ARG A 203 -19.11 -56.85 44.80
N GLU A 204 -18.84 -58.00 44.17
CA GLU A 204 -18.40 -59.22 44.88
C GLU A 204 -19.38 -59.60 46.01
N ASP A 205 -18.94 -59.53 47.28
CA ASP A 205 -19.72 -59.84 48.49
C ASP A 205 -20.29 -58.61 49.20
N ASP A 206 -20.10 -57.41 48.64
CA ASP A 206 -20.61 -56.15 49.17
C ASP A 206 -21.80 -55.61 48.35
N PHE A 207 -22.81 -55.13 49.06
CA PHE A 207 -24.05 -54.60 48.51
C PHE A 207 -24.21 -53.13 48.90
N TRP A 208 -24.35 -52.27 47.88
CA TRP A 208 -24.76 -50.89 48.11
C TRP A 208 -26.28 -50.86 48.24
N VAL A 209 -26.76 -50.50 49.43
CA VAL A 209 -28.18 -50.43 49.77
C VAL A 209 -28.57 -48.99 50.03
N LEU A 210 -29.71 -48.58 49.47
CA LEU A 210 -30.37 -47.33 49.81
C LEU A 210 -31.47 -47.63 50.85
N LEU A 211 -31.34 -47.09 52.06
CA LEU A 211 -32.28 -47.34 53.15
C LEU A 211 -33.47 -46.39 53.06
N ASP A 212 -34.68 -46.89 53.34
CA ASP A 212 -35.90 -46.09 53.24
C ASP A 212 -35.90 -44.93 54.23
N HIS A 213 -35.29 -45.13 55.41
CA HIS A 213 -35.16 -44.11 56.44
C HIS A 213 -34.34 -42.92 55.97
N THR A 214 -33.20 -43.14 55.30
CA THR A 214 -32.36 -42.05 54.79
C THR A 214 -33.07 -41.28 53.68
N VAL A 215 -33.78 -41.99 52.79
CA VAL A 215 -34.58 -41.36 51.72
C VAL A 215 -35.72 -40.54 52.32
N SER A 216 -36.40 -41.04 53.36
CA SER A 216 -37.48 -40.29 54.03
C SER A 216 -37.00 -39.01 54.71
N GLN A 217 -35.72 -38.92 55.04
CA GLN A 217 -35.07 -37.72 55.57
C GLN A 217 -34.51 -36.80 54.47
N GLY A 218 -34.76 -37.10 53.19
CA GLY A 218 -34.26 -36.35 52.04
C GLY A 218 -32.77 -36.57 51.74
N MET A 219 -32.18 -37.64 52.28
CA MET A 219 -30.76 -37.98 52.10
C MET A 219 -30.60 -39.19 51.18
N GLU A 220 -29.88 -39.03 50.06
CA GLU A 220 -29.53 -40.12 49.13
C GLU A 220 -28.18 -40.78 49.51
N ILE A 221 -28.05 -41.21 50.76
CA ILE A 221 -26.84 -41.87 51.26
C ILE A 221 -26.92 -43.37 50.98
N LYS A 222 -25.87 -43.93 50.37
CA LYS A 222 -25.75 -45.36 50.10
C LYS A 222 -24.94 -46.02 51.21
N HIS A 223 -25.46 -47.12 51.75
CA HIS A 223 -24.82 -47.92 52.78
C HIS A 223 -24.20 -49.17 52.16
N LEU A 224 -22.96 -49.49 52.55
CA LEU A 224 -22.26 -50.69 52.09
C LEU A 224 -22.48 -51.82 53.10
N LEU A 225 -23.17 -52.87 52.70
CA LEU A 225 -23.56 -53.99 53.55
C LEU A 225 -23.07 -55.31 52.98
N LYS A 226 -22.63 -56.24 53.83
CA LYS A 226 -22.17 -57.57 53.43
C LYS A 226 -23.33 -58.56 53.32
N THR A 227 -23.13 -59.67 52.61
CA THR A 227 -24.15 -60.73 52.42
C THR A 227 -24.81 -61.21 53.72
N HIS A 228 -24.05 -61.35 54.82
CA HIS A 228 -24.60 -61.78 56.12
C HIS A 228 -25.38 -60.68 56.85
N GLN A 229 -25.22 -59.42 56.44
CA GLN A 229 -25.84 -58.26 57.07
C GLN A 229 -27.19 -57.90 56.45
N ILE A 230 -27.65 -58.65 55.45
CA ILE A 230 -28.88 -58.37 54.72
C ILE A 230 -29.71 -59.64 54.63
N GLN A 231 -31.00 -59.51 54.91
CA GLN A 231 -31.97 -60.57 54.67
C GLN A 231 -33.07 -60.06 53.76
N LEU A 232 -33.55 -60.89 52.84
CA LEU A 232 -34.69 -60.54 51.99
C LEU A 232 -35.89 -60.16 52.87
N GLU A 233 -36.54 -59.04 52.57
CA GLU A 233 -37.78 -58.63 53.23
C GLU A 233 -38.87 -59.64 52.84
N ALA A 234 -39.03 -60.71 53.64
CA ALA A 234 -40.16 -61.60 53.49
C ALA A 234 -41.42 -60.76 53.70
N GLN A 235 -42.34 -60.76 52.71
CA GLN A 235 -43.65 -60.12 52.81
C GLN A 235 -44.36 -60.63 54.07
N GLN A 236 -44.17 -59.92 55.18
CA GLN A 236 -44.93 -60.13 56.39
C GLN A 236 -46.34 -59.61 56.11
N SER A 237 -47.27 -60.56 55.95
CA SER A 237 -48.68 -60.35 56.21
C SER A 237 -48.82 -59.77 57.62
N VAL A 238 -48.90 -58.45 57.73
CA VAL A 238 -49.04 -57.74 58.99
C VAL A 238 -50.43 -58.02 59.55
N THR A 239 -50.50 -58.97 60.48
CA THR A 239 -51.60 -59.11 61.44
C THR A 239 -51.37 -58.07 62.53
N LYS A 240 -52.15 -56.97 62.57
CA LYS A 240 -52.26 -56.07 63.73
C LYS A 240 -53.65 -55.43 63.83
N PRO A 241 -54.06 -55.03 65.04
CA PRO A 241 -55.41 -55.24 65.55
C PRO A 241 -56.34 -54.06 65.26
N ALA A 242 -57.62 -54.40 65.19
CA ALA A 242 -58.74 -53.51 64.92
C ALA A 242 -58.92 -52.45 66.01
N SER A 243 -58.89 -51.17 65.60
CA SER A 243 -59.71 -50.09 66.17
C SER A 243 -59.43 -48.76 65.48
N LYS A 244 -59.84 -48.63 64.22
CA LYS A 244 -60.19 -47.36 63.58
C LYS A 244 -61.32 -47.68 62.61
N GLU A 245 -62.41 -46.92 62.68
CA GLU A 245 -63.55 -47.04 61.76
C GLU A 245 -63.04 -47.16 60.32
N LEU A 246 -63.18 -48.36 59.77
CA LEU A 246 -62.77 -48.67 58.42
C LEU A 246 -63.84 -48.09 57.50
N PHE A 247 -63.43 -47.14 56.66
CA PHE A 247 -64.22 -46.74 55.50
C PHE A 247 -64.60 -48.01 54.72
N THR A 248 -65.87 -48.12 54.32
CA THR A 248 -66.26 -49.21 53.42
C THR A 248 -65.51 -49.08 52.10
N ASP A 249 -65.28 -50.17 51.39
CA ASP A 249 -64.50 -50.16 50.13
C ASP A 249 -65.06 -49.13 49.12
N ALA A 250 -66.38 -48.96 49.10
CA ALA A 250 -67.05 -47.93 48.30
C ALA A 250 -66.71 -46.48 48.74
N GLN A 251 -66.55 -46.24 50.04
CA GLN A 251 -66.12 -44.93 50.56
C GLN A 251 -64.65 -44.65 50.26
N VAL A 252 -63.80 -45.68 50.24
CA VAL A 252 -62.40 -45.56 49.83
C VAL A 252 -62.30 -45.22 48.34
N GLU A 253 -63.02 -45.95 47.48
CA GLU A 253 -63.06 -45.66 46.03
C GLU A 253 -63.60 -44.26 45.74
N GLN A 254 -64.65 -43.83 46.46
CA GLN A 254 -65.20 -42.48 46.30
C GLN A 254 -64.19 -41.40 46.71
N LYS A 255 -63.49 -41.58 47.84
CA LYS A 255 -62.43 -40.64 48.25
C LYS A 255 -61.23 -40.62 47.29
N ILE A 256 -60.86 -41.76 46.70
CA ILE A 256 -59.82 -41.81 45.67
C ILE A 256 -60.27 -41.03 44.43
N THR A 257 -61.53 -41.20 44.01
CA THR A 257 -62.08 -40.50 42.85
C THR A 257 -62.15 -39.00 43.07
N ASP A 258 -62.61 -38.57 44.25
CA ASP A 258 -62.68 -37.15 44.63
C ASP A 258 -61.28 -36.52 44.74
N ALA A 259 -60.31 -37.24 45.31
CA ALA A 259 -58.93 -36.77 45.41
C ALA A 259 -58.24 -36.64 44.03
N LEU A 260 -58.50 -37.58 43.12
CA LEU A 260 -58.02 -37.50 41.74
C LEU A 260 -58.66 -36.32 41.00
N ALA A 261 -59.98 -36.13 41.13
CA ALA A 261 -60.69 -35.00 40.52
C ALA A 261 -60.18 -33.65 41.03
N GLN A 262 -59.90 -33.55 42.33
CA GLN A 262 -59.34 -32.34 42.94
C GLN A 262 -57.92 -32.06 42.43
N ARG A 263 -57.07 -33.09 42.35
CA ARG A 263 -55.71 -32.97 41.81
C ARG A 263 -55.70 -32.52 40.36
N GLU A 264 -56.60 -33.04 39.53
CA GLU A 264 -56.70 -32.63 38.12
C GLU A 264 -57.17 -31.16 37.99
N ARG A 265 -58.08 -30.69 38.84
CA ARG A 265 -58.45 -29.26 38.88
C ARG A 265 -57.28 -28.37 39.26
N GLU A 266 -56.59 -28.69 40.36
CA GLU A 266 -55.43 -27.92 40.84
C GLU A 266 -54.30 -27.89 39.79
N LYS A 267 -54.09 -29.01 39.10
CA LYS A 267 -53.12 -29.09 37.99
C LYS A 267 -53.54 -28.20 36.82
N ALA A 268 -54.81 -28.23 36.41
CA ALA A 268 -55.33 -27.38 35.34
C ALA A 268 -55.22 -25.88 35.69
N GLU A 269 -55.53 -25.50 36.93
CA GLU A 269 -55.38 -24.12 37.41
C GLU A 269 -53.92 -23.69 37.46
N SER A 270 -53.02 -24.56 37.92
CA SER A 270 -51.57 -24.29 37.93
C SER A 270 -51.00 -24.12 36.53
N GLU A 271 -51.41 -24.98 35.59
CA GLU A 271 -51.01 -24.87 34.18
C GLU A 271 -51.54 -23.58 33.56
N GLN A 272 -52.79 -23.21 33.82
CA GLN A 272 -53.37 -21.94 33.35
C GLN A 272 -52.62 -20.73 33.91
N GLY A 273 -52.23 -20.75 35.19
CA GLY A 273 -51.39 -19.73 35.81
C GLY A 273 -50.04 -19.58 35.10
N ARG A 274 -49.36 -20.71 34.82
CA ARG A 274 -48.10 -20.72 34.07
C ARG A 274 -48.25 -20.15 32.66
N PHE A 275 -49.33 -20.49 31.95
CA PHE A 275 -49.57 -19.94 30.61
C PHE A 275 -49.74 -18.42 30.64
N VAL A 276 -50.42 -17.87 31.64
CA VAL A 276 -50.57 -16.42 31.80
C VAL A 276 -49.23 -15.75 32.06
N GLU A 277 -48.41 -16.30 32.97
CA GLU A 277 -47.08 -15.77 33.27
C GLU A 277 -46.17 -15.78 32.04
N ILE A 278 -46.15 -16.89 31.29
CA ILE A 278 -45.36 -17.01 30.06
C ILE A 278 -45.83 -16.01 29.01
N ARG A 279 -47.15 -15.85 28.83
CA ARG A 279 -47.71 -14.90 27.89
C ARG A 279 -47.33 -13.46 28.25
N ASP A 280 -47.45 -13.10 29.52
CA ASP A 280 -47.17 -11.74 29.97
C ASP A 280 -45.67 -11.44 29.90
N ALA A 281 -44.80 -12.41 30.23
CA ALA A 281 -43.36 -12.31 30.03
C ALA A 281 -42.99 -12.15 28.54
N ALA A 282 -43.63 -12.92 27.66
CA ALA A 282 -43.43 -12.81 26.21
C ALA A 282 -43.87 -11.45 25.67
N LEU A 283 -45.01 -10.92 26.13
CA LEU A 283 -45.49 -9.59 25.75
C LEU A 283 -44.54 -8.48 26.24
N GLN A 284 -43.99 -8.59 27.45
CA GLN A 284 -42.99 -7.64 27.94
C GLN A 284 -41.69 -7.72 27.14
N ALA A 285 -41.22 -8.93 26.80
CA ALA A 285 -40.04 -9.11 25.96
C ALA A 285 -40.24 -8.49 24.56
N ALA A 286 -41.39 -8.76 23.93
CA ALA A 286 -41.73 -8.18 22.64
C ALA A 286 -41.80 -6.64 22.67
N LYS A 287 -42.37 -6.06 23.74
CA LYS A 287 -42.38 -4.59 23.90
C LYS A 287 -40.98 -4.00 24.00
N ARG A 288 -40.08 -4.63 24.76
CA ARG A 288 -38.68 -4.18 24.87
C ARG A 288 -37.95 -4.28 23.53
N GLU A 289 -38.19 -5.35 22.78
CA GLU A 289 -37.59 -5.53 21.45
C GLU A 289 -38.09 -4.49 20.44
N ILE A 290 -39.39 -4.21 20.43
CA ILE A 290 -39.98 -3.15 19.59
C ILE A 290 -39.39 -1.79 19.95
N GLN A 291 -39.27 -1.47 21.24
CA GLN A 291 -38.69 -0.20 21.68
C GLN A 291 -37.22 -0.08 21.27
N ALA A 292 -36.42 -1.11 21.50
CA ALA A 292 -35.02 -1.14 21.08
C ALA A 292 -34.87 -1.00 19.55
N ALA A 293 -35.75 -1.64 18.78
CA ALA A 293 -35.78 -1.52 17.32
C ALA A 293 -36.14 -0.10 16.87
N GLN A 294 -37.10 0.56 17.55
CA GLN A 294 -37.46 1.96 17.28
C GLN A 294 -36.31 2.92 17.59
N GLU A 295 -35.64 2.75 18.73
CA GLU A 295 -34.47 3.56 19.11
C GLU A 295 -33.34 3.38 18.09
N TYR A 296 -33.08 2.15 17.65
CA TYR A 296 -32.10 1.87 16.61
C TYR A 296 -32.48 2.51 15.26
N ALA A 297 -33.74 2.43 14.85
CA ALA A 297 -34.22 3.05 13.62
C ALA A 297 -34.05 4.59 13.66
N ASN A 298 -34.38 5.21 14.80
CA ASN A 298 -34.19 6.65 14.99
C ASN A 298 -32.70 7.05 14.95
N ALA A 299 -31.82 6.25 15.58
CA ALA A 299 -30.38 6.48 15.53
C ALA A 299 -29.84 6.36 14.09
N LEU A 300 -30.34 5.40 13.31
CA LEU A 300 -29.96 5.22 11.91
C LEU A 300 -30.42 6.42 11.05
N GLU A 301 -31.63 6.92 11.25
CA GLU A 301 -32.12 8.11 10.54
C GLU A 301 -31.29 9.36 10.90
N GLN A 302 -30.92 9.55 12.17
CA GLN A 302 -30.02 10.64 12.56
C GLN A 302 -28.63 10.51 11.92
N ALA A 303 -28.07 9.30 11.89
CA ALA A 303 -26.79 9.03 11.24
C ALA A 303 -26.85 9.31 9.73
N LYS A 304 -27.94 8.93 9.08
CA LYS A 304 -28.20 9.23 7.67
C LYS A 304 -28.28 10.72 7.40
N HIS A 305 -28.98 11.50 8.24
CA HIS A 305 -29.03 12.96 8.10
C HIS A 305 -27.64 13.59 8.22
N LYS A 306 -26.82 13.15 9.18
CA LYS A 306 -25.43 13.63 9.32
C LYS A 306 -24.58 13.30 8.09
N LEU A 307 -24.75 12.11 7.50
CA LEU A 307 -24.04 11.73 6.28
C LEU A 307 -24.46 12.60 5.08
N ILE A 308 -25.76 12.91 4.96
CA ILE A 308 -26.26 13.81 3.91
C ILE A 308 -25.66 15.22 4.07
N GLU A 309 -25.59 15.73 5.29
CA GLU A 309 -24.98 17.04 5.56
C GLU A 309 -23.47 17.05 5.24
N GLN A 310 -22.74 16.00 5.61
CA GLN A 310 -21.33 15.85 5.26
C GLN A 310 -21.13 15.78 3.74
N LEU A 311 -22.01 15.06 3.03
CA LEU A 311 -21.95 14.96 1.57
C LEU A 311 -22.22 16.31 0.91
N ALA A 312 -23.21 17.06 1.38
CA ALA A 312 -23.48 18.42 0.90
C ALA A 312 -22.30 19.37 1.14
N SER A 313 -21.64 19.28 2.31
CA SER A 313 -20.43 20.05 2.60
C SER A 313 -19.27 19.69 1.66
N LYS A 314 -19.07 18.39 1.39
CA LYS A 314 -18.04 17.92 0.46
C LYS A 314 -18.32 18.33 -0.99
N ASP A 315 -19.59 18.32 -1.41
CA ASP A 315 -19.97 18.81 -2.73
C ASP A 315 -19.67 20.30 -2.91
N LEU A 316 -19.86 21.12 -1.86
CA LEU A 316 -19.46 22.53 -1.89
C LEU A 316 -17.95 22.70 -2.00
N GLU A 317 -17.17 21.89 -1.28
CA GLU A 317 -15.70 21.88 -1.38
C GLU A 317 -15.23 21.52 -2.79
N VAL A 318 -15.81 20.48 -3.40
CA VAL A 318 -15.52 20.07 -4.78
C VAL A 318 -15.85 21.18 -5.77
N ARG A 319 -16.99 21.86 -5.62
CA ARG A 319 -17.34 23.01 -6.48
C ARG A 319 -16.33 24.15 -6.34
N SER A 320 -15.90 24.45 -5.12
CA SER A 320 -14.87 25.46 -4.86
C SER A 320 -13.54 25.10 -5.54
N LEU A 321 -13.11 23.84 -5.42
CA LEU A 321 -11.91 23.34 -6.09
C LEU A 321 -12.01 23.45 -7.61
N HIS A 322 -13.18 23.18 -8.19
CA HIS A 322 -13.38 23.29 -9.63
C HIS A 322 -13.28 24.75 -10.13
N VAL A 323 -13.80 25.71 -9.35
CA VAL A 323 -13.63 27.14 -9.62
C VAL A 323 -12.16 27.54 -9.57
N LEU A 324 -11.42 27.09 -8.56
CA LEU A 324 -9.98 27.36 -8.45
C LEU A 324 -9.18 26.74 -9.60
N GLN A 325 -9.51 25.51 -10.01
CA GLN A 325 -8.88 24.85 -11.16
C GLN A 325 -9.09 25.65 -12.45
N THR A 326 -10.31 26.14 -12.68
CA THR A 326 -10.63 26.97 -13.86
C THR A 326 -9.82 28.27 -13.83
N ARG A 327 -9.72 28.92 -12.68
CA ARG A 327 -8.93 30.15 -12.52
C ARG A 327 -7.43 29.87 -12.75
N ASN A 328 -6.93 28.73 -12.30
CA ASN A 328 -5.54 28.37 -12.50
C ASN A 328 -5.23 28.16 -13.99
N GLN A 329 -6.10 27.45 -14.72
CA GLN A 329 -5.99 27.30 -16.17
C GLN A 329 -6.00 28.65 -16.91
N GLN A 330 -6.84 29.59 -16.50
CA GLN A 330 -6.85 30.95 -17.07
C GLN A 330 -5.55 31.71 -16.78
N LEU A 331 -4.97 31.54 -15.59
CA LEU A 331 -3.68 32.15 -15.25
C LEU A 331 -2.54 31.53 -16.06
N GLU A 332 -2.51 30.21 -16.22
CA GLU A 332 -1.52 29.51 -17.06
C GLU A 332 -1.59 29.99 -18.52
N GLN A 333 -2.80 30.13 -19.07
CA GLN A 333 -3.00 30.70 -20.42
C GLN A 333 -2.44 32.12 -20.51
N ARG A 334 -2.75 32.97 -19.55
CA ARG A 334 -2.26 34.35 -19.52
C ARG A 334 -0.74 34.44 -19.36
N VAL A 335 -0.13 33.56 -18.57
CA VAL A 335 1.33 33.48 -18.44
C VAL A 335 1.94 33.07 -19.77
N ALA A 336 1.41 32.04 -20.44
CA ALA A 336 1.89 31.61 -21.75
C ALA A 336 1.76 32.72 -22.82
N GLU A 337 0.66 33.48 -22.80
CA GLU A 337 0.47 34.65 -23.68
C GLU A 337 1.50 35.75 -23.39
N LEU A 338 1.77 36.05 -22.12
CA LEU A 338 2.77 37.03 -21.71
C LEU A 338 4.19 36.59 -22.06
N GLU A 339 4.54 35.32 -21.87
CA GLU A 339 5.82 34.74 -22.26
C GLU A 339 6.03 34.85 -23.77
N LYS A 340 5.01 34.50 -24.57
CA LYS A 340 5.05 34.65 -26.03
C LYS A 340 5.15 36.12 -26.45
N ALA A 341 4.44 37.02 -25.78
CA ALA A 341 4.54 38.46 -26.04
C ALA A 341 5.94 39.00 -25.72
N LEU A 342 6.54 38.53 -24.62
CA LEU A 342 7.90 38.89 -24.23
C LEU A 342 8.93 38.38 -25.24
N GLU A 343 8.82 37.12 -25.66
CA GLU A 343 9.70 36.52 -26.67
C GLU A 343 9.61 37.31 -27.99
N ASN A 344 8.40 37.58 -28.48
CA ASN A 344 8.18 38.39 -29.69
C ASN A 344 8.73 39.82 -29.57
N SER A 345 8.59 40.44 -28.39
CA SER A 345 9.13 41.79 -28.12
C SER A 345 10.66 41.79 -28.11
N SER A 346 11.27 40.77 -27.51
CA SER A 346 12.72 40.59 -27.48
C SER A 346 13.29 40.37 -28.89
N ALA A 347 12.60 39.60 -29.73
CA ALA A 347 13.00 39.32 -31.10
C ALA A 347 12.90 40.56 -32.01
N ASN A 348 11.89 41.43 -31.80
CA ASN A 348 11.58 42.48 -32.77
C ASN A 348 12.09 43.89 -32.41
N ASN A 349 12.30 44.25 -31.14
CA ASN A 349 12.51 45.67 -30.78
C ASN A 349 13.90 46.03 -30.25
N TRP A 350 14.54 45.19 -29.43
CA TRP A 350 15.79 45.59 -28.78
C TRP A 350 17.00 45.55 -29.72
N GLY A 351 17.10 44.53 -30.58
CA GLY A 351 18.19 44.43 -31.55
C GLY A 351 18.13 45.50 -32.64
N ASN A 352 16.93 45.82 -33.14
CA ASN A 352 16.78 46.73 -34.28
C ASN A 352 16.88 48.21 -33.91
N THR A 353 16.33 48.64 -32.77
CA THR A 353 16.41 50.07 -32.40
C THR A 353 17.79 50.46 -31.90
N PHE A 354 18.43 49.62 -31.09
CA PHE A 354 19.78 49.87 -30.59
C PHE A 354 20.82 49.80 -31.71
N ASN A 355 20.77 48.80 -32.60
CA ASN A 355 21.69 48.75 -33.74
C ASN A 355 21.47 49.89 -34.73
N ASN A 356 20.23 50.30 -35.01
CA ASN A 356 20.00 51.40 -35.95
C ASN A 356 20.47 52.75 -35.39
N GLN A 357 20.28 52.99 -34.09
CA GLN A 357 20.79 54.22 -33.46
C GLN A 357 22.31 54.20 -33.32
N ALA A 358 22.90 53.06 -32.93
CA ALA A 358 24.34 52.89 -32.86
C ALA A 358 24.98 53.03 -34.25
N ALA A 359 24.42 52.40 -35.29
CA ALA A 359 24.87 52.53 -36.67
C ALA A 359 24.76 53.98 -37.16
N LYS A 360 23.69 54.70 -36.82
CA LYS A 360 23.54 56.12 -37.18
C LYS A 360 24.57 57.02 -36.48
N ALA A 361 24.85 56.77 -35.21
CA ALA A 361 25.88 57.50 -34.46
C ALA A 361 27.28 57.22 -35.03
N VAL A 362 27.62 55.95 -35.26
CA VAL A 362 28.90 55.52 -35.84
C VAL A 362 29.09 56.09 -37.25
N ASN A 363 28.07 56.01 -38.11
CA ASN A 363 28.15 56.61 -39.44
C ASN A 363 28.33 58.12 -39.39
N SER A 364 27.64 58.82 -38.48
CA SER A 364 27.83 60.27 -38.31
C SER A 364 29.24 60.63 -37.85
N GLU A 365 29.86 59.81 -36.99
CA GLU A 365 31.22 60.03 -36.50
C GLU A 365 32.29 59.68 -37.55
N LEU A 366 32.06 58.61 -38.33
CA LEU A 366 32.83 58.30 -39.54
C LEU A 366 32.76 59.44 -40.56
N GLU A 367 31.59 60.00 -40.80
CA GLU A 367 31.42 61.08 -41.78
C GLU A 367 32.12 62.37 -41.32
N LYS A 368 32.05 62.69 -40.02
CA LYS A 368 32.80 63.82 -39.42
C LYS A 368 34.32 63.64 -39.50
N THR A 369 34.83 62.41 -39.47
CA THR A 369 36.28 62.13 -39.55
C THR A 369 36.76 62.04 -41.00
N ILE A 370 35.97 61.47 -41.90
CA ILE A 370 36.30 61.33 -43.32
C ILE A 370 36.34 62.69 -44.03
N GLN A 371 35.41 63.60 -43.74
CA GLN A 371 35.36 64.94 -44.36
C GLN A 371 36.69 65.73 -44.28
N PRO A 372 37.29 65.94 -43.10
CA PRO A 372 38.57 66.64 -43.00
C PRO A 372 39.71 65.85 -43.67
N LEU A 373 39.70 64.52 -43.58
CA LEU A 373 40.67 63.67 -44.29
C LEU A 373 40.59 63.85 -45.81
N MET A 374 39.38 63.89 -46.39
CA MET A 374 39.19 64.18 -47.81
C MET A 374 39.67 65.57 -48.19
N SER A 375 39.37 66.58 -47.36
CA SER A 375 39.85 67.95 -47.59
C SER A 375 41.38 68.05 -47.56
N GLU A 376 42.03 67.26 -46.70
CA GLU A 376 43.49 67.21 -46.61
C GLU A 376 44.09 66.49 -47.81
N VAL A 377 43.46 65.41 -48.29
CA VAL A 377 43.85 64.73 -49.53
C VAL A 377 43.72 65.67 -50.73
N GLU A 378 42.62 66.43 -50.84
CA GLU A 378 42.42 67.39 -51.92
C GLU A 378 43.44 68.54 -51.84
N ARG A 379 43.74 69.04 -50.64
CA ARG A 379 44.80 70.03 -50.41
C ARG A 379 46.16 69.51 -50.84
N LEU A 380 46.51 68.28 -50.47
CA LEU A 380 47.75 67.62 -50.86
C LEU A 380 47.82 67.39 -52.38
N GLN A 381 46.72 66.96 -53.01
CA GLN A 381 46.65 66.82 -54.47
C GLN A 381 46.87 68.15 -55.18
N ASN A 382 46.28 69.24 -54.67
CA ASN A 382 46.47 70.58 -55.22
C ASN A 382 47.91 71.07 -55.03
N LEU A 383 48.53 70.80 -53.88
CA LEU A 383 49.94 71.10 -53.63
C LEU A 383 50.85 70.37 -54.62
N VAL A 384 50.62 69.07 -54.82
CA VAL A 384 51.37 68.25 -55.78
C VAL A 384 51.19 68.78 -57.21
N ARG A 385 49.97 69.16 -57.62
CA ARG A 385 49.74 69.80 -58.93
C ARG A 385 50.48 71.12 -59.08
N SER A 386 50.47 71.97 -58.04
CA SER A 386 51.20 73.24 -58.04
C SER A 386 52.70 73.01 -58.19
N GLN A 387 53.27 72.07 -57.45
CA GLN A 387 54.69 71.69 -57.56
C GLN A 387 55.02 71.13 -58.95
N GLN A 388 54.12 70.32 -59.53
CA GLN A 388 54.29 69.83 -60.90
C GLN A 388 54.25 70.98 -61.93
N GLN A 389 53.40 71.99 -61.73
CA GLN A 389 53.35 73.18 -62.59
C GLN A 389 54.57 74.07 -62.42
N GLU A 390 55.09 74.27 -61.21
CA GLU A 390 56.36 74.98 -60.99
C GLU A 390 57.53 74.26 -61.64
N LEU A 391 57.61 72.92 -61.52
CA LEU A 391 58.60 72.12 -62.21
C LEU A 391 58.48 72.23 -63.74
N ALA A 392 57.25 72.25 -64.27
CA ALA A 392 57.02 72.48 -65.70
C ALA A 392 57.41 73.90 -66.13
N GLN A 393 57.15 74.93 -65.32
CA GLN A 393 57.57 76.30 -65.60
C GLN A 393 59.09 76.45 -65.61
N ILE A 394 59.79 75.83 -64.65
CA ILE A 394 61.26 75.78 -64.62
C ILE A 394 61.79 75.03 -65.86
N GLN A 395 61.11 73.98 -66.33
CA GLN A 395 61.48 73.28 -67.57
C GLN A 395 61.16 74.06 -68.85
N THR A 396 60.14 74.93 -68.86
CA THR A 396 59.79 75.79 -70.01
C THR A 396 60.48 77.15 -70.01
N SER A 397 61.11 77.54 -68.90
CA SER A 397 61.96 78.74 -68.78
C SER A 397 63.38 78.50 -69.29
N ASP A 398 63.72 77.25 -69.63
CA ASP A 398 65.00 76.89 -70.22
C ASP A 398 64.81 76.31 -71.63
N THR A 399 65.40 77.04 -72.57
CA THR A 399 65.91 76.68 -73.90
C THR A 399 64.97 76.67 -75.13
N PRO A 400 65.49 76.98 -76.35
CA PRO A 400 66.79 77.61 -76.70
C PRO A 400 66.71 78.66 -77.83
N GLU A 401 67.53 79.71 -77.77
CA GLU A 401 68.29 80.16 -78.96
C GLU A 401 69.35 81.22 -78.60
N GLY A 402 70.62 80.90 -78.88
CA GLY A 402 71.55 81.88 -79.46
C GLY A 402 72.43 82.73 -78.53
N SER A 403 73.33 82.12 -77.76
CA SER A 403 74.74 82.56 -77.54
C SER A 403 75.31 81.76 -76.36
N GLY A 404 76.38 80.99 -76.51
CA GLY A 404 77.72 81.54 -76.54
C GLY A 404 78.34 81.47 -75.13
N TYR A 405 79.09 80.39 -74.88
CA TYR A 405 80.12 80.23 -73.83
C TYR A 405 79.72 79.87 -72.38
N ARG A 406 80.38 78.80 -71.90
CA ARG A 406 80.76 78.44 -70.51
C ARG A 406 79.66 78.09 -69.50
N GLN A 407 79.48 76.78 -69.26
CA GLN A 407 79.36 76.25 -67.89
C GLN A 407 79.77 74.76 -67.81
N ARG A 408 81.01 74.46 -68.25
CA ARG A 408 81.65 73.15 -68.05
C ARG A 408 82.78 73.22 -66.99
N SER A 409 82.67 74.14 -66.02
CA SER A 409 83.81 74.48 -65.13
C SER A 409 83.48 74.79 -63.67
N ALA A 410 82.26 74.55 -63.17
CA ALA A 410 81.98 74.66 -61.73
C ALA A 410 82.15 73.30 -61.02
N SER A 411 81.51 72.25 -61.53
CA SER A 411 81.58 70.91 -60.93
C SER A 411 82.98 70.31 -61.01
N ASP A 412 83.70 70.50 -62.11
CA ASP A 412 85.09 70.01 -62.26
C ASP A 412 86.10 70.80 -61.43
N ALA A 413 85.85 72.08 -61.14
CA ALA A 413 86.71 72.89 -60.27
C ALA A 413 86.51 72.52 -58.79
N VAL A 414 85.26 72.35 -58.35
CA VAL A 414 84.95 71.86 -56.98
C VAL A 414 85.48 70.45 -56.79
N LEU A 415 85.39 69.59 -57.80
CA LEU A 415 85.94 68.23 -57.73
C LEU A 415 87.46 68.18 -57.81
N ALA A 416 88.11 69.10 -58.52
CA ALA A 416 89.57 69.24 -58.51
C ALA A 416 90.08 69.76 -57.16
N GLU A 417 89.38 70.71 -56.55
CA GLU A 417 89.69 71.21 -55.20
C GLU A 417 89.43 70.13 -54.14
N PHE A 418 88.31 69.41 -54.24
CA PHE A 418 88.01 68.28 -53.36
C PHE A 418 89.02 67.14 -53.53
N GLY A 419 89.42 66.83 -54.76
CA GLY A 419 90.48 65.87 -55.07
C GLY A 419 91.84 66.32 -54.55
N GLU A 420 92.16 67.61 -54.60
CA GLU A 420 93.38 68.17 -54.01
C GLU A 420 93.37 68.11 -52.48
N ILE A 421 92.24 68.43 -51.84
CA ILE A 421 92.06 68.30 -50.40
C ILE A 421 92.22 66.83 -50.01
N GLY A 422 91.55 65.92 -50.70
CA GLY A 422 91.69 64.49 -50.47
C GLY A 422 93.14 64.01 -50.60
N GLU A 423 93.86 64.45 -51.63
CA GLU A 423 95.28 64.14 -51.83
C GLU A 423 96.16 64.71 -50.71
N ARG A 424 95.92 65.96 -50.27
CA ARG A 424 96.65 66.59 -49.15
C ARG A 424 96.39 65.94 -47.79
N PHE A 425 95.17 65.48 -47.54
CA PHE A 425 94.78 64.81 -46.30
C PHE A 425 94.98 63.28 -46.34
N GLY A 426 95.58 62.75 -47.42
CA GLY A 426 95.94 61.34 -47.54
C GLY A 426 94.75 60.40 -47.77
N TRP A 427 93.63 60.89 -48.32
CA TRP A 427 92.49 60.06 -48.70
C TRP A 427 92.87 59.15 -49.85
N SER A 428 92.95 57.84 -49.58
CA SER A 428 93.35 56.84 -50.56
C SER A 428 92.48 56.89 -51.82
N GLY A 429 93.12 56.99 -52.98
CA GLY A 429 92.47 57.02 -54.29
C GLY A 429 92.11 58.41 -54.81
N TRP A 430 92.07 59.45 -53.98
CA TRP A 430 91.81 60.81 -54.45
C TRP A 430 93.08 61.50 -54.97
N SER A 431 92.92 62.22 -56.08
CA SER A 431 93.95 63.08 -56.68
C SER A 431 93.30 64.32 -57.28
N ARG A 432 94.10 65.34 -57.60
CA ARG A 432 93.65 66.51 -58.40
C ARG A 432 92.92 66.16 -59.70
N ARG A 433 93.11 64.94 -60.24
CA ARG A 433 92.47 64.50 -61.49
C ARG A 433 91.15 63.75 -61.27
N GLY A 434 90.80 63.38 -60.04
CA GLY A 434 89.62 62.58 -59.71
C GLY A 434 89.94 61.44 -58.75
N TYR A 435 89.01 60.49 -58.66
CA TYR A 435 89.10 59.33 -57.75
C TYR A 435 89.49 58.06 -58.51
N ARG A 436 90.52 57.37 -58.04
CA ARG A 436 90.91 56.04 -58.50
C ARG A 436 90.27 55.00 -57.59
N ALA A 437 89.34 54.24 -58.13
CA ALA A 437 88.65 53.17 -57.42
C ALA A 437 89.62 52.03 -57.06
N ALA A 438 89.22 51.17 -56.12
CA ALA A 438 89.95 49.97 -55.71
C ALA A 438 90.23 49.01 -56.89
N SER A 439 89.41 49.06 -57.94
CA SER A 439 89.62 48.34 -59.21
C SER A 439 90.78 48.90 -60.07
N GLY A 440 91.36 50.03 -59.67
CA GLY A 440 92.41 50.73 -60.40
C GLY A 440 91.92 51.70 -61.48
N MET A 441 90.61 51.78 -61.74
CA MET A 441 90.02 52.68 -62.74
C MET A 441 89.96 54.13 -62.21
N LEU A 442 90.38 55.10 -63.02
CA LEU A 442 90.30 56.53 -62.69
C LEU A 442 88.96 57.10 -63.16
N SER A 443 88.15 57.54 -62.21
CA SER A 443 86.87 58.21 -62.45
C SER A 443 87.02 59.73 -62.25
N THR A 444 86.45 60.50 -63.17
CA THR A 444 86.53 61.97 -63.18
C THR A 444 85.13 62.60 -63.16
N GLY A 445 85.00 63.86 -62.76
CA GLY A 445 83.69 64.51 -62.64
C GLY A 445 82.81 63.84 -61.57
N ILE A 446 81.48 63.96 -61.69
CA ILE A 446 80.52 63.42 -60.70
C ILE A 446 80.67 61.89 -60.51
N SER A 447 81.13 61.19 -61.54
CA SER A 447 81.40 59.75 -61.48
C SER A 447 82.48 59.37 -60.45
N ALA A 448 83.38 60.29 -60.09
CA ALA A 448 84.39 60.11 -59.04
C ALA A 448 83.75 59.91 -57.66
N ILE A 449 82.73 60.71 -57.33
CA ILE A 449 82.00 60.59 -56.04
C ILE A 449 81.19 59.29 -56.01
N ALA A 450 80.53 58.93 -57.12
CA ALA A 450 79.77 57.68 -57.20
C ALA A 450 80.68 56.46 -57.00
N ALA A 451 81.87 56.45 -57.62
CA ALA A 451 82.86 55.39 -57.45
C ALA A 451 83.40 55.34 -56.01
N PHE A 452 83.69 56.49 -55.40
CA PHE A 452 84.09 56.55 -53.99
C PHE A 452 83.01 56.03 -53.04
N ILE A 453 81.74 56.41 -53.22
CA ILE A 453 80.62 55.91 -52.39
C ILE A 453 80.45 54.40 -52.58
N ALA A 454 80.63 53.89 -53.79
CA ALA A 454 80.56 52.45 -54.07
C ALA A 454 81.67 51.69 -53.32
N ASP A 455 82.91 52.16 -53.39
CA ASP A 455 84.04 51.57 -52.66
C ASP A 455 83.83 51.68 -51.14
N LEU A 456 83.30 52.82 -50.66
CA LEU A 456 83.04 53.05 -49.24
C LEU A 456 81.91 52.16 -48.68
N LYS A 457 80.89 51.88 -49.50
CA LYS A 457 79.84 50.90 -49.20
C LYS A 457 80.37 49.46 -49.21
N GLN A 458 81.29 49.12 -50.11
CA GLN A 458 81.94 47.81 -50.13
C GLN A 458 82.92 47.61 -48.97
N SER A 459 83.56 48.67 -48.47
CA SER A 459 84.45 48.62 -47.31
C SER A 459 83.72 48.66 -45.94
N SER A 460 82.42 48.94 -45.92
CA SER A 460 81.62 49.10 -44.68
C SER A 460 80.28 48.35 -44.76
N PRO A 461 80.22 47.02 -44.50
CA PRO A 461 79.05 46.18 -44.76
C PRO A 461 78.03 46.12 -43.61
N SER A 462 77.91 47.15 -42.77
CA SER A 462 76.97 47.12 -41.66
C SER A 462 76.38 48.50 -41.49
N TYR A 463 75.08 48.67 -41.76
CA TYR A 463 74.14 49.55 -41.04
C TYR A 463 72.81 49.63 -41.84
N GLN A 464 71.90 48.73 -41.45
CA GLN A 464 70.45 48.93 -41.26
C GLN A 464 69.54 49.02 -42.50
N GLN A 465 68.50 48.19 -42.72
CA GLN A 465 67.66 47.37 -41.84
C GLN A 465 67.32 48.02 -40.49
N GLN A 466 66.26 48.83 -40.50
CA GLN A 466 65.28 48.90 -39.43
C GLN A 466 63.92 49.18 -40.05
N GLU A 467 63.13 48.11 -40.20
CA GLU A 467 61.70 48.16 -40.44
C GLU A 467 61.02 48.89 -39.27
N ILE A 468 60.18 49.87 -39.58
CA ILE A 468 59.20 50.42 -38.65
C ILE A 468 57.85 49.82 -39.07
N THR A 469 57.33 48.93 -38.23
CA THR A 469 55.99 48.33 -38.32
C THR A 469 54.89 49.37 -38.13
N PHE A 470 53.91 49.35 -39.05
CA PHE A 470 52.50 49.55 -38.74
C PHE A 470 51.69 48.42 -39.38
#